data_AF-A0A0C9V0T4-F1
#
_entry.id   AF-A0A0C9V0T4-F1
#
_cell.length_a   1.000
_cell.length_b   1.000
_cell.length_c   1.000
_cell.angle_alpha   90.00
_cell.angle_beta   90.00
_cell.angle_gamma   90.00
#
_symmetry.space_group_name_H-M   'P 1'
#
loop_
_entity.id
_entity.type
_entity.pdbx_description
1 polymer ?
#
loop_
_entity_poly.entity_id
_entity_poly.type
_entity_poly.pdbx_seq_one_letter_code
_entity_poly.pdbx_strand_id
1 'polypeptide(L)'
;MFICKEQYFTSLLLSLSPELVEFIAADIDSPADLLNLALTCKALHDIIVPFHLHFRKLSLNVSKTPLALWSGIIVKPRLASRFHTVHARNSRDEQGDFYPPILVQEGEAYLVRTVTSPPRDHVLCDAISRLTGLVKFNYTTPKWIIKSQMLWTLSMSCPQIQEVILHHIKDVLTSNITPPEIQCHKN
;
A
#
# COMPACT_ATOMS: atom_id res chain seq x y z
N MET A 1 -14.38 -17.38 41.79
CA MET A 1 -14.95 -16.24 41.05
C MET A 1 -13.79 -15.45 40.46
N PHE A 2 -13.33 -15.87 39.27
CA PHE A 2 -12.27 -15.18 38.55
C PHE A 2 -12.90 -14.04 37.78
N ILE A 3 -12.85 -12.83 38.32
CA ILE A 3 -13.09 -11.64 37.51
C ILE A 3 -11.89 -11.55 36.58
N CYS A 4 -12.09 -11.98 35.33
CA CYS A 4 -11.06 -12.13 34.33
C CYS A 4 -10.47 -10.76 34.01
N LYS A 5 -9.13 -10.62 34.01
CA LYS A 5 -8.43 -9.36 33.68
C LYS A 5 -8.90 -8.73 32.35
N GLU A 6 -9.44 -9.53 31.43
CA GLU A 6 -9.98 -9.10 30.14
C GLU A 6 -11.16 -8.12 30.24
N GLN A 7 -11.99 -8.21 31.29
CA GLN A 7 -13.15 -7.32 31.48
C GLN A 7 -12.73 -5.89 31.85
N TYR A 8 -11.59 -5.71 32.51
CA TYR A 8 -11.06 -4.39 32.87
C TYR A 8 -10.41 -3.68 31.69
N PHE A 9 -9.80 -4.42 30.77
CA PHE A 9 -9.14 -3.83 29.61
C PHE A 9 -10.14 -3.30 28.58
N THR A 10 -11.20 -4.08 28.32
CA THR A 10 -12.29 -3.65 27.42
C THR A 10 -13.05 -2.45 27.98
N SER A 11 -13.32 -2.42 29.29
CA SER A 11 -13.94 -1.24 29.93
C SER A 11 -13.05 0.00 29.91
N LEU A 12 -11.72 -0.15 30.02
CA LEU A 12 -10.80 0.97 29.87
C LEU A 12 -10.80 1.52 28.44
N LEU A 13 -10.66 0.66 27.41
CA LEU A 13 -10.68 1.11 26.02
C LEU A 13 -11.99 1.80 25.62
N LEU A 14 -13.12 1.32 26.15
CA LEU A 14 -14.44 1.93 25.91
C LEU A 14 -14.64 3.26 26.65
N SER A 15 -13.82 3.55 27.66
CA SER A 15 -13.82 4.85 28.34
C SER A 15 -13.01 5.93 27.61
N LEU A 16 -12.17 5.53 26.66
CA LEU A 16 -11.36 6.44 25.85
C LEU A 16 -12.20 7.09 24.75
N SER A 17 -11.77 8.27 24.30
CA SER A 17 -12.36 8.89 23.11
C SER A 17 -12.03 8.07 21.85
N PRO A 18 -12.87 8.09 20.81
CA PRO A 18 -12.63 7.33 19.58
C PRO A 18 -11.27 7.62 18.95
N GLU A 19 -10.77 8.85 19.05
CA GLU A 19 -9.47 9.25 18.52
C GLU A 19 -8.31 8.55 19.22
N LEU A 20 -8.40 8.34 20.54
CA LEU A 20 -7.39 7.60 21.30
C LEU A 20 -7.44 6.11 20.98
N VAL A 21 -8.64 5.55 20.80
CA VAL A 21 -8.82 4.17 20.35
C VAL A 21 -8.24 3.97 18.95
N GLU A 22 -8.48 4.91 18.03
CA GLU A 22 -7.87 4.90 16.69
C GLU A 22 -6.35 4.98 16.78
N PHE A 23 -5.80 5.80 17.67
CA PHE A 23 -4.36 5.92 17.87
C PHE A 23 -3.76 4.61 18.39
N ILE A 24 -4.38 3.97 19.40
CA ILE A 24 -3.95 2.66 19.90
C ILE A 24 -4.05 1.60 18.79
N ALA A 25 -5.15 1.59 18.04
CA ALA A 25 -5.33 0.67 16.93
C ALA A 25 -4.26 0.90 15.86
N ALA A 26 -3.85 2.14 15.61
CA ALA A 26 -2.81 2.49 14.64
C ALA A 26 -1.45 1.84 14.96
N ASP A 27 -1.13 1.63 16.24
CA ASP A 27 0.12 0.98 16.68
C ASP A 27 0.08 -0.56 16.62
N ILE A 28 -1.07 -1.18 16.32
CA ILE A 28 -1.16 -2.63 16.17
C ILE A 28 -0.84 -3.01 14.72
N ASP A 29 0.32 -3.63 14.51
CA ASP A 29 0.81 -4.03 13.19
C ASP A 29 0.06 -5.22 12.58
N SER A 30 -0.23 -6.23 13.41
CA SER A 30 -0.80 -7.50 12.98
C SER A 30 -2.28 -7.35 12.62
N PRO A 31 -2.70 -7.63 11.37
CA PRO A 31 -4.11 -7.62 10.99
C PRO A 31 -4.95 -8.63 11.79
N ALA A 32 -4.34 -9.74 12.21
CA ALA A 32 -5.01 -10.75 13.04
C ALA A 32 -5.32 -10.21 14.43
N ASP A 33 -4.37 -9.49 15.05
CA ASP A 33 -4.56 -8.90 16.37
C ASP A 33 -5.56 -7.74 16.33
N LEU A 34 -5.54 -6.94 15.25
CA LEU A 34 -6.56 -5.92 15.00
C LEU A 34 -7.95 -6.53 14.84
N LEU A 35 -8.06 -7.64 14.10
CA LEU A 35 -9.33 -8.34 13.94
C LEU A 35 -9.80 -8.89 15.29
N ASN A 36 -8.93 -9.53 16.06
CA ASN A 36 -9.26 -10.02 17.39
C ASN A 36 -9.74 -8.89 18.30
N LEU A 37 -9.09 -7.72 18.26
CA LEU A 37 -9.51 -6.54 19.01
C LEU A 37 -10.89 -6.04 18.55
N ALA A 38 -11.12 -5.95 17.24
CA ALA A 38 -12.40 -5.55 16.66
C ALA A 38 -13.54 -6.48 17.07
N LEU A 39 -13.27 -7.78 17.23
CA LEU A 39 -14.26 -8.78 17.61
C LEU A 39 -14.62 -8.76 19.10
N THR A 40 -13.91 -8.00 19.94
CA THR A 40 -14.22 -7.92 21.38
C THR A 40 -15.54 -7.20 21.66
N CYS A 41 -15.88 -6.15 20.90
CA CYS A 41 -17.15 -5.43 21.06
C CYS A 41 -17.50 -4.58 19.81
N LYS A 42 -18.77 -4.17 19.73
CA LYS A 42 -19.29 -3.39 18.60
C LYS A 42 -18.61 -2.03 18.42
N ALA A 43 -18.30 -1.32 19.51
CA ALA A 43 -17.67 -0.01 19.41
C ALA A 43 -16.26 -0.09 18.81
N LEU A 44 -15.47 -1.11 19.19
CA LEU A 44 -14.15 -1.34 18.59
C LEU A 44 -14.26 -1.83 17.15
N HIS A 45 -15.25 -2.67 16.85
CA HIS A 45 -15.54 -3.07 15.47
C HIS A 45 -15.80 -1.85 14.57
N ASP A 46 -16.66 -0.93 14.99
CA ASP A 46 -17.07 0.25 14.22
C ASP A 46 -15.93 1.25 14.00
N ILE A 47 -14.88 1.20 14.84
CA ILE A 47 -13.65 1.98 14.66
C ILE A 47 -12.61 1.20 13.83
N ILE A 48 -12.33 -0.07 14.13
CA ILE A 48 -11.17 -0.77 13.56
C ILE A 48 -11.41 -1.28 12.14
N VAL A 49 -12.57 -1.90 11.89
CA VAL A 49 -12.85 -2.58 10.61
C VAL A 49 -12.88 -1.61 9.41
N PRO A 50 -13.61 -0.49 9.47
CA PRO A 50 -13.68 0.42 8.31
C PRO A 50 -12.39 1.20 8.07
N PHE A 51 -11.51 1.31 9.07
CA PHE A 51 -10.45 2.32 9.09
C PHE A 51 -9.03 1.77 9.21
N HIS A 52 -8.84 0.58 9.79
CA HIS A 52 -7.51 0.02 10.06
C HIS A 52 -7.30 -1.31 9.35
N LEU A 53 -8.26 -2.25 9.45
CA LEU A 53 -8.05 -3.64 9.03
C LEU A 53 -7.65 -3.76 7.55
N HIS A 54 -8.36 -3.04 6.68
CA HIS A 54 -8.11 -3.04 5.23
C HIS A 54 -6.95 -2.15 4.80
N PHE A 55 -6.45 -1.32 5.70
CA PHE A 55 -5.41 -0.33 5.43
C PHE A 55 -4.05 -0.79 5.91
N ARG A 56 -3.85 -2.01 6.41
CA ARG A 56 -2.53 -2.48 6.86
C ARG A 56 -1.59 -2.87 5.73
N LYS A 57 -2.15 -3.46 4.68
CA LYS A 57 -1.39 -3.99 3.55
C LYS A 57 -1.96 -3.44 2.26
N LEU A 58 -1.07 -2.95 1.41
CA LEU A 58 -1.35 -2.58 0.05
C LEU A 58 -0.65 -3.58 -0.87
N SER A 59 -1.41 -4.38 -1.62
CA SER A 59 -0.84 -5.36 -2.57
C SER A 59 -1.35 -5.05 -3.96
N LEU A 60 -0.44 -4.80 -4.90
CA LEU A 60 -0.82 -4.27 -6.19
C LEU A 60 0.06 -4.78 -7.33
N ASN A 61 -0.56 -4.95 -8.48
CA ASN A 61 0.11 -5.21 -9.74
C ASN A 61 0.45 -3.88 -10.41
N VAL A 62 1.74 -3.54 -10.47
CA VAL A 62 2.23 -2.24 -11.00
C VAL A 62 1.69 -1.96 -12.42
N SER A 63 1.50 -2.99 -13.23
CA SER A 63 1.02 -2.86 -14.62
C SER A 63 -0.49 -2.59 -14.72
N LYS A 64 -1.29 -3.05 -13.73
CA LYS A 64 -2.76 -2.95 -13.72
C LYS A 64 -3.29 -1.91 -12.74
N THR A 65 -2.44 -1.39 -11.85
CA THR A 65 -2.86 -0.47 -10.79
C THR A 65 -3.44 0.81 -11.39
N PRO A 66 -4.69 1.16 -11.07
CA PRO A 66 -5.33 2.36 -11.61
C PRO A 66 -4.66 3.63 -11.05
N LEU A 67 -4.53 4.66 -11.88
CA LEU A 67 -4.00 5.97 -11.45
C LEU A 67 -4.85 6.59 -10.33
N ALA A 68 -6.15 6.30 -10.33
CA ALA A 68 -7.07 6.70 -9.28
C ALA A 68 -6.67 6.17 -7.90
N LEU A 69 -6.10 4.97 -7.78
CA LEU A 69 -5.65 4.48 -6.47
C LEU A 69 -4.61 5.41 -5.85
N TRP A 70 -3.60 5.79 -6.62
CA TRP A 70 -2.55 6.71 -6.15
C TRP A 70 -3.10 8.11 -5.86
N SER A 71 -4.03 8.58 -6.69
CA SER A 71 -4.72 9.85 -6.46
C SER A 71 -5.56 9.81 -5.16
N GLY A 72 -6.23 8.70 -4.88
CA GLY A 72 -6.97 8.48 -3.64
C GLY A 72 -6.07 8.50 -2.40
N ILE A 73 -4.88 7.90 -2.49
CA ILE A 73 -3.85 7.95 -1.44
C ILE A 73 -3.45 9.40 -1.15
N ILE A 74 -3.26 10.21 -2.19
CA ILE A 74 -2.95 11.65 -2.05
C ILE A 74 -4.09 12.41 -1.37
N VAL A 75 -5.34 12.16 -1.79
CA VAL A 75 -6.54 12.87 -1.32
C VAL A 75 -6.94 12.45 0.10
N LYS A 76 -6.62 11.23 0.52
CA LYS A 76 -6.94 10.70 1.86
C LYS A 76 -5.67 10.36 2.66
N PRO A 77 -4.85 11.37 3.01
CA PRO A 77 -3.56 11.12 3.69
C PRO A 77 -3.71 10.44 5.05
N ARG A 78 -4.82 10.69 5.77
CA ARG A 78 -5.12 10.02 7.06
C ARG A 78 -5.39 8.52 6.91
N LEU A 79 -5.96 8.09 5.80
CA LEU A 79 -6.16 6.67 5.51
C LEU A 79 -4.86 6.05 4.98
N ALA A 80 -4.15 6.79 4.14
CA ALA A 80 -2.87 6.39 3.58
C ALA A 80 -1.81 6.14 4.67
N SER A 81 -1.79 6.94 5.72
CA SER A 81 -0.83 6.79 6.82
C SER A 81 -0.97 5.48 7.60
N ARG A 82 -2.07 4.74 7.41
CA ARG A 82 -2.34 3.46 8.12
C ARG A 82 -1.73 2.24 7.42
N PHE A 83 -1.21 2.41 6.20
CA PHE A 83 -0.49 1.37 5.46
C PHE A 83 0.90 1.14 6.04
N HIS A 84 1.14 -0.08 6.51
CA HIS A 84 2.43 -0.50 7.05
C HIS A 84 3.24 -1.30 6.04
N THR A 85 2.57 -1.99 5.11
CA THR A 85 3.24 -2.78 4.07
C THR A 85 2.72 -2.44 2.70
N VAL A 86 3.63 -2.12 1.77
CA VAL A 86 3.35 -2.05 0.34
C VAL A 86 4.08 -3.18 -0.36
N HIS A 87 3.35 -3.93 -1.18
CA HIS A 87 3.88 -4.94 -2.06
C HIS A 87 3.40 -4.69 -3.48
N ALA A 88 4.29 -4.19 -4.33
CA ALA A 88 4.01 -3.88 -5.72
C ALA A 88 4.80 -4.82 -6.65
N ARG A 89 4.08 -5.75 -7.27
CA ARG A 89 4.65 -6.78 -8.15
C ARG A 89 4.36 -6.48 -9.61
N ASN A 90 5.24 -6.93 -10.50
CA ASN A 90 4.98 -6.97 -11.93
C ASN A 90 4.85 -8.44 -12.37
N SER A 91 3.73 -9.09 -12.04
CA SER A 91 3.48 -10.48 -12.44
C SER A 91 2.27 -10.59 -13.35
N ARG A 92 2.25 -11.63 -14.18
CA ARG A 92 1.05 -12.05 -14.91
C ARG A 92 0.08 -12.85 -14.05
N ASP A 93 0.55 -13.35 -12.90
CA ASP A 93 -0.27 -14.19 -12.03
C ASP A 93 -1.45 -13.42 -11.43
N GLU A 94 -2.56 -14.13 -11.26
CA GLU A 94 -3.86 -13.63 -10.79
C GLU A 94 -3.94 -13.42 -9.28
N GLN A 95 -2.81 -13.33 -8.57
CA GLN A 95 -2.87 -12.97 -7.16
C GLN A 95 -3.57 -11.61 -7.06
N GLY A 96 -4.77 -11.61 -6.48
CA GLY A 96 -5.67 -10.48 -6.48
C GLY A 96 -4.99 -9.25 -5.88
N ASP A 97 -5.17 -8.12 -6.55
CA ASP A 97 -4.83 -6.84 -5.96
C ASP A 97 -5.66 -6.66 -4.68
N PHE A 98 -5.02 -6.18 -3.63
CA PHE A 98 -5.66 -5.87 -2.36
C PHE A 98 -5.42 -4.40 -2.04
N TYR A 99 -6.48 -3.62 -2.21
CA TYR A 99 -6.56 -2.23 -1.80
C TYR A 99 -8.02 -1.87 -1.46
N PRO A 100 -8.24 -0.94 -0.50
CA PRO A 100 -9.58 -0.45 -0.17
C PRO A 100 -10.25 0.25 -1.37
N PRO A 101 -11.46 -0.18 -1.80
CA PRO A 101 -12.16 0.44 -2.94
C PRO A 101 -12.43 1.93 -2.78
N ILE A 102 -12.58 2.40 -1.53
CA ILE A 102 -12.78 3.81 -1.20
C ILE A 102 -11.66 4.70 -1.73
N LEU A 103 -10.40 4.22 -1.76
CA LEU A 103 -9.30 5.01 -2.30
C LEU A 103 -9.43 5.20 -3.82
N VAL A 104 -9.85 4.16 -4.54
CA VAL A 104 -10.08 4.27 -5.98
C VAL A 104 -11.23 5.24 -6.26
N GLN A 105 -12.35 5.12 -5.54
CA GLN A 105 -13.51 6.01 -5.71
C GLN A 105 -13.15 7.49 -5.48
N GLU A 106 -12.41 7.76 -4.41
CA GLU A 106 -11.97 9.13 -4.07
C GLU A 106 -10.97 9.67 -5.09
N GLY A 107 -10.09 8.81 -5.61
CA GLY A 107 -9.18 9.15 -6.67
C GLY A 107 -9.86 9.44 -8.00
N GLU A 108 -10.85 8.64 -8.40
CA GLU A 108 -11.65 8.89 -9.61
C GLU A 108 -12.39 10.23 -9.48
N ALA A 109 -13.03 10.48 -8.32
CA ALA A 109 -13.70 11.75 -8.05
C ALA A 109 -12.75 12.95 -8.11
N TYR A 110 -11.50 12.78 -7.69
CA TYR A 110 -10.45 13.80 -7.82
C TYR A 110 -10.02 14.01 -9.27
N LEU A 111 -9.74 12.93 -10.01
CA LEU A 111 -9.29 13.00 -11.40
C LEU A 111 -10.33 13.66 -12.32
N VAL A 112 -11.62 13.41 -12.09
CA VAL A 112 -12.72 14.07 -12.83
C VAL A 112 -12.73 15.59 -12.62
N ARG A 113 -12.28 16.06 -11.45
CA ARG A 113 -12.24 17.50 -11.11
C ARG A 113 -10.98 18.20 -11.60
N THR A 114 -9.90 17.47 -11.86
CA THR A 114 -8.64 18.05 -12.32
C THR A 114 -8.63 18.24 -13.84
N VAL A 115 -8.38 19.47 -14.29
CA VAL A 115 -8.37 19.85 -15.71
C VAL A 115 -7.19 19.23 -16.48
N THR A 116 -6.10 18.90 -15.79
CA THR A 116 -4.88 18.32 -16.38
C THR A 116 -4.50 17.04 -15.64
N SER A 117 -4.40 15.92 -16.36
CA SER A 117 -3.88 14.68 -15.80
C SER A 117 -2.41 14.87 -15.38
N PRO A 118 -2.08 14.75 -14.08
CA PRO A 118 -0.70 14.88 -13.63
C PRO A 118 0.18 13.75 -14.20
N PRO A 119 1.49 13.99 -14.42
CA PRO A 119 2.41 12.93 -14.82
C PRO A 119 2.46 11.83 -13.74
N ARG A 120 2.43 10.56 -14.17
CA ARG A 120 2.33 9.41 -13.25
C ARG A 120 3.45 9.36 -12.19
N ASP A 121 4.62 9.84 -12.56
CA ASP A 121 5.87 9.85 -11.77
C ASP A 121 5.73 10.70 -10.52
N HIS A 122 5.18 11.92 -10.69
CA HIS A 122 4.89 12.82 -9.58
C HIS A 122 3.79 12.25 -8.70
N VAL A 123 2.72 11.70 -9.29
CA VAL A 123 1.61 11.12 -8.53
C VAL A 123 2.09 9.96 -7.66
N LEU A 124 2.98 9.10 -8.15
CA LEU A 124 3.48 8.00 -7.32
C LEU A 124 4.31 8.52 -6.15
N CYS A 125 5.27 9.41 -6.40
CA CYS A 125 6.12 9.94 -5.31
C CYS A 125 5.27 10.72 -4.29
N ASP A 126 4.33 11.53 -4.75
CA ASP A 126 3.39 12.24 -3.89
C ASP A 126 2.54 11.28 -3.07
N ALA A 127 2.05 10.19 -3.66
CA ALA A 127 1.30 9.17 -2.95
C ALA A 127 2.17 8.45 -1.91
N ILE A 128 3.40 8.06 -2.27
CA ILE A 128 4.36 7.45 -1.33
C ILE A 128 4.64 8.38 -0.15
N SER A 129 4.73 9.69 -0.39
CA SER A 129 4.94 10.67 0.69
C SER A 129 3.80 10.71 1.72
N ARG A 130 2.61 10.17 1.40
CA ARG A 130 1.47 10.07 2.32
C ARG A 130 1.45 8.76 3.12
N LEU A 131 2.29 7.79 2.77
CA LEU A 131 2.38 6.49 3.46
C LEU A 131 3.30 6.62 4.68
N THR A 132 2.97 7.50 5.61
CA THR A 132 3.88 7.85 6.72
C THR A 132 4.04 6.73 7.76
N GLY A 133 3.06 5.81 7.87
CA GLY A 133 3.14 4.62 8.74
C GLY A 133 3.82 3.41 8.09
N LEU A 134 4.48 3.60 6.95
CA LEU A 134 5.05 2.52 6.17
C LEU A 134 6.28 1.92 6.86
N VAL A 135 6.25 0.61 7.08
CA VAL A 135 7.32 -0.18 7.70
C VAL A 135 8.06 -1.01 6.66
N LYS A 136 7.33 -1.56 5.68
CA LYS A 136 7.88 -2.43 4.64
C LYS A 136 7.45 -1.96 3.25
N PHE A 137 8.43 -1.74 2.38
CA PHE A 137 8.21 -1.33 1.01
C PHE A 137 8.89 -2.29 0.04
N ASN A 138 8.11 -3.17 -0.57
CA ASN A 138 8.56 -4.00 -1.68
C ASN A 138 7.93 -3.48 -2.97
N TYR A 139 8.75 -2.99 -3.90
CA TYR A 139 8.25 -2.39 -5.12
C TYR A 139 9.08 -2.76 -6.34
N THR A 140 8.38 -3.17 -7.39
CA THR A 140 8.97 -3.41 -8.71
C THR A 140 8.94 -2.13 -9.52
N THR A 141 10.08 -1.45 -9.64
CA THR A 141 10.16 -0.13 -10.27
C THR A 141 9.99 -0.24 -11.78
N PRO A 142 9.00 0.44 -12.39
CA PRO A 142 8.96 0.57 -13.82
C PRO A 142 10.08 1.50 -14.30
N LYS A 143 10.52 1.31 -15.57
CA LYS A 143 11.67 2.01 -16.15
C LYS A 143 11.60 3.55 -16.08
N TRP A 144 10.40 4.11 -15.98
CA TRP A 144 10.18 5.55 -15.99
C TRP A 144 10.43 6.22 -14.63
N ILE A 145 10.42 5.47 -13.52
CA ILE A 145 10.66 6.05 -12.19
C ILE A 145 12.12 5.87 -11.79
N ILE A 146 12.77 6.99 -11.45
CA ILE A 146 14.15 6.96 -10.97
C ILE A 146 14.16 6.37 -9.56
N LYS A 147 14.83 5.23 -9.37
CA LYS A 147 14.98 4.57 -8.04
C LYS A 147 15.41 5.54 -6.94
N SER A 148 16.26 6.52 -7.27
CA SER A 148 16.72 7.53 -6.31
C SER A 148 15.60 8.45 -5.83
N GLN A 149 14.63 8.83 -6.66
CA GLN A 149 13.49 9.67 -6.24
C GLN A 149 12.59 8.93 -5.27
N MET A 150 12.32 7.65 -5.52
CA MET A 150 11.54 6.82 -4.60
C MET A 150 12.27 6.65 -3.26
N LEU A 151 13.56 6.30 -3.29
CA LEU A 151 14.36 6.15 -2.08
C LEU A 151 14.44 7.45 -1.28
N TRP A 152 14.65 8.58 -1.95
CA TRP A 152 14.64 9.89 -1.31
C TRP A 152 13.29 10.19 -0.67
N THR A 153 12.19 9.96 -1.39
CA THR A 153 10.83 10.19 -0.88
C THR A 153 10.53 9.32 0.35
N LEU A 154 10.86 8.03 0.30
CA LEU A 154 10.73 7.09 1.41
C LEU A 154 11.55 7.56 2.62
N SER A 155 12.80 7.94 2.39
CA SER A 155 13.71 8.42 3.45
C SER A 155 13.20 9.69 4.12
N MET A 156 12.50 10.58 3.39
CA MET A 156 12.02 11.85 3.93
C MET A 156 10.63 11.78 4.55
N SER A 157 9.79 10.82 4.13
CA SER A 157 8.35 10.82 4.45
C SER A 157 7.90 9.63 5.28
N CYS A 158 8.68 8.54 5.33
CA CYS A 158 8.31 7.29 6.01
C CYS A 158 9.25 7.04 7.20
N PRO A 159 9.05 7.70 8.35
CA PRO A 159 9.96 7.61 9.50
C PRO A 159 10.04 6.22 10.14
N GLN A 160 9.03 5.37 9.90
CA GLN A 160 8.94 4.01 10.45
C GLN A 160 9.48 2.93 9.51
N ILE A 161 10.08 3.31 8.38
CA ILE A 161 10.54 2.35 7.38
C ILE A 161 11.69 1.49 7.92
N GLN A 162 11.54 0.17 7.81
CA GLN A 162 12.53 -0.82 8.28
C GLN A 162 13.06 -1.67 7.12
N GLU A 163 12.23 -1.92 6.11
CA GLU A 163 12.57 -2.82 5.01
C GLU A 163 12.21 -2.17 3.67
N VAL A 164 13.20 -2.01 2.79
CA VAL A 164 13.00 -1.49 1.42
C VAL A 164 13.62 -2.46 0.42
N ILE A 165 12.78 -3.02 -0.45
CA ILE A 165 13.17 -3.93 -1.53
C ILE A 165 12.72 -3.32 -2.85
N LEU A 166 13.67 -2.95 -3.71
CA LEU A 166 13.39 -2.39 -5.03
C LEU A 166 13.85 -3.34 -6.14
N HIS A 167 12.90 -3.94 -6.84
CA HIS A 167 13.17 -4.79 -7.99
C HIS A 167 13.21 -3.97 -9.28
N HIS A 168 14.17 -4.23 -10.16
CA HIS A 168 14.15 -3.70 -11.51
C HIS A 168 13.33 -4.62 -12.41
N ILE A 169 12.42 -4.09 -13.23
CA ILE A 169 11.79 -4.87 -14.29
C ILE A 169 12.90 -5.28 -15.26
N LYS A 170 13.32 -6.55 -15.25
CA LYS A 170 14.12 -7.10 -16.34
C LYS A 170 13.24 -7.03 -17.59
N ASP A 171 13.72 -6.36 -18.63
CA ASP A 171 13.04 -6.36 -19.91
C ASP A 171 12.77 -7.80 -20.32
N VAL A 172 11.49 -8.16 -20.44
CA VAL A 172 11.08 -9.31 -21.25
C VAL A 172 11.17 -8.86 -22.71
N LEU A 173 12.37 -8.49 -23.14
CA LEU A 173 12.79 -8.29 -24.52
C LEU A 173 14.16 -8.93 -24.71
N THR A 174 14.35 -10.15 -24.22
CA THR A 174 15.14 -11.11 -25.01
C THR A 174 14.17 -11.69 -26.02
N SER A 175 13.99 -10.93 -27.11
CA SER A 175 13.64 -11.51 -28.39
C SER A 175 14.47 -12.77 -28.59
N ASN A 176 13.81 -13.87 -28.93
CA ASN A 176 14.46 -15.03 -29.53
C ASN A 176 15.12 -14.55 -30.84
N ILE A 177 16.36 -14.04 -30.75
CA ILE A 177 17.20 -13.84 -31.93
C ILE A 177 17.83 -15.20 -32.17
N THR A 178 17.16 -16.00 -32.99
CA THR A 178 17.79 -17.13 -33.67
C THR A 178 18.97 -16.57 -34.48
N PRO A 179 20.19 -17.10 -34.35
CA PRO A 179 21.30 -16.66 -35.20
C PRO A 179 20.97 -17.01 -36.66
N PRO A 180 21.38 -16.19 -37.65
CA PRO A 180 21.25 -16.58 -39.04
C PRO A 180 22.15 -17.79 -39.31
N GLU A 181 21.56 -18.88 -39.82
CA GLU A 181 22.29 -20.02 -40.37
C GLU A 181 23.19 -19.54 -41.50
N ILE A 182 24.51 -19.62 -41.28
CA ILE A 182 25.49 -19.45 -42.35
C ILE A 182 25.41 -20.71 -43.21
N GLN A 183 24.68 -20.64 -44.32
CA GLN A 183 24.79 -21.64 -45.39
C GLN A 183 26.17 -21.49 -46.04
N CYS A 184 27.10 -22.35 -45.65
CA CYS A 184 28.38 -22.51 -46.31
C CYS A 184 28.14 -23.30 -47.62
N HIS A 185 28.13 -22.60 -48.76
CA HIS A 185 28.20 -23.24 -50.07
C HIS A 185 29.57 -23.93 -50.22
N LYS A 186 29.53 -25.26 -50.37
CA LYS A 186 30.67 -26.03 -50.88
C LYS A 186 30.69 -25.91 -52.40
N ASN A 187 31.80 -25.42 -52.94
CA ASN A 187 32.23 -25.69 -54.31
C ASN A 187 33.03 -26.99 -54.35
#